data_AF-A0A0F9QES9-F1
#
_entry.id   AF-A0A0F9QES9-F1
#
_cell.length_a   1.000
_cell.length_b   1.000
_cell.length_c   1.000
_cell.angle_alpha   90.00
_cell.angle_beta   90.00
_cell.angle_gamma   90.00
#
_symmetry.space_group_name_H-M   'P 1'
#
loop_
_entity.id
_entity.type
_entity.pdbx_description
1 polymer ?
#
loop_
_entity_poly.entity_id
_entity_poly.type
_entity_poly.pdbx_seq_one_letter_code
_entity_poly.pdbx_strand_id
1 'polypeptide(L)'
;MIIEFGEYLPDRPEFMNPGALRATNIIPSPDGYRPFPDLTAISDALTAPCRGAFSTTDQSGNVYVYAGDATKLYEMTDEAFTDQSGTTYSLAAGHNWDFTSLGDKVFATNVGDEVQSLTIGGGGSGNFANHFTSTDKPNAKYIGVWSRQFLVLGNLNDEVGTEPNSIRWSALGNSTDMDEDQTTLADRTILNDEYGAVQRIVPGIEYGIVFQERCIQRADFINIPAIFDINVVDRMRGTPIPRSVTWHGRWVYYIAEEGFMRFDGTTSEPLGDSKVDRNFWAQFDIANAVNVSAAIDAKNKSGNSAGAANRLMLHHWPTKVCRG
;
A
#
# COMPACT_ATOMS: atom_id res chain seq x y z
N MET A 1 -22.35 36.88 9.34
CA MET A 1 -22.76 35.84 10.31
C MET A 1 -22.09 34.55 9.86
N ILE A 2 -21.03 34.13 10.56
CA ILE A 2 -20.35 32.86 10.31
C ILE A 2 -21.11 31.82 11.13
N ILE A 3 -21.62 30.78 10.49
CA ILE A 3 -22.19 29.62 11.18
C ILE A 3 -21.01 28.71 11.48
N GLU A 4 -20.58 28.67 12.74
CA GLU A 4 -19.59 27.71 13.19
C GLU A 4 -20.25 26.33 13.24
N PHE A 5 -19.79 25.43 12.37
CA PHE A 5 -20.21 24.04 12.41
C PHE A 5 -19.38 23.30 13.47
N GLY A 6 -20.04 22.53 14.32
CA GLY A 6 -19.37 21.69 15.32
C GLY A 6 -18.53 20.57 14.67
N GLU A 7 -17.55 20.06 15.41
CA GLU A 7 -16.68 18.97 14.97
C GLU A 7 -17.48 17.73 14.51
N TYR A 8 -16.97 17.00 13.52
CA TYR A 8 -17.62 15.77 13.06
C TYR A 8 -17.47 14.67 14.12
N LEU A 9 -18.59 14.36 14.79
CA LEU A 9 -18.65 13.44 15.92
C LEU A 9 -19.81 12.45 15.74
N PRO A 10 -19.80 11.61 14.67
CA PRO A 10 -20.87 10.67 14.38
C PRO A 10 -21.02 9.55 15.43
N ASP A 11 -19.97 9.27 16.20
CA ASP A 11 -19.98 8.21 17.22
C ASP A 11 -20.63 8.65 18.56
N ARG A 12 -20.95 9.94 18.73
CA ARG A 12 -21.65 10.42 19.92
C ARG A 12 -23.18 10.27 19.77
N PRO A 13 -23.91 10.00 20.87
CA PRO A 13 -25.37 9.91 20.83
C PRO A 13 -26.00 11.17 20.22
N GLU A 14 -27.06 11.00 19.40
CA GLU A 14 -27.73 12.13 18.73
C GLU A 14 -28.31 13.15 19.72
N PHE A 15 -28.66 12.72 20.93
CA PHE A 15 -29.18 13.59 21.98
C PHE A 15 -28.05 14.40 22.64
N MET A 16 -28.12 15.74 22.53
CA MET A 16 -27.12 16.70 23.03
C MET A 16 -25.73 16.55 22.41
N ASN A 17 -25.61 16.16 21.13
CA ASN A 17 -24.32 16.20 20.44
C ASN A 17 -23.94 17.65 20.06
N PRO A 18 -22.80 18.19 20.53
CA PRO A 18 -22.32 19.51 20.11
C PRO A 18 -21.71 19.50 18.69
N GLY A 19 -21.54 18.33 18.08
CA GLY A 19 -20.91 18.13 16.77
C GLY A 19 -21.88 17.84 15.63
N ALA A 20 -21.36 17.85 14.39
CA ALA A 20 -22.10 17.45 13.21
C ALA A 20 -22.24 15.91 13.14
N LEU A 21 -23.48 15.41 13.01
CA LEU A 21 -23.79 13.97 12.85
C LEU A 21 -23.59 13.48 11.41
N ARG A 22 -23.73 14.37 10.42
CA ARG A 22 -23.60 14.04 8.99
C ARG A 22 -22.84 15.14 8.25
N ALA A 23 -21.78 14.73 7.58
CA ALA A 23 -20.92 15.57 6.75
C ALA A 23 -20.78 14.90 5.37
N THR A 24 -21.33 15.49 4.31
CA THR A 24 -21.29 14.92 2.94
C THR A 24 -20.63 15.90 1.97
N ASN A 25 -19.71 15.42 1.13
CA ASN A 25 -18.98 16.20 0.11
C ASN A 25 -18.26 17.42 0.69
N ILE A 26 -17.62 17.26 1.85
CA ILE A 26 -16.87 18.32 2.51
C ILE A 26 -15.49 17.87 2.98
N ILE A 27 -14.55 18.81 2.99
CA ILE A 27 -13.19 18.70 3.52
C ILE A 27 -13.13 19.50 4.83
N PRO A 28 -12.70 18.91 5.96
CA PRO A 28 -12.54 19.63 7.22
C PRO A 28 -11.39 20.65 7.11
N SER A 29 -11.63 21.87 7.60
CA SER A 29 -10.70 23.01 7.62
C SER A 29 -10.67 23.60 9.04
N PRO A 30 -9.59 24.30 9.46
CA PRO A 30 -9.51 24.88 10.81
C PRO A 30 -10.70 25.77 11.19
N ASP A 31 -11.29 26.46 10.21
CA ASP A 31 -12.41 27.39 10.41
C ASP A 31 -13.78 26.81 9.98
N GLY A 32 -13.89 25.50 9.74
CA GLY A 32 -15.14 24.84 9.36
C GLY A 32 -14.99 23.78 8.25
N TYR A 33 -15.85 23.82 7.24
CA TYR A 33 -15.89 22.83 6.17
C TYR A 33 -15.80 23.50 4.78
N ARG A 34 -15.02 22.90 3.88
CA ARG A 34 -14.90 23.32 2.48
C ARG A 34 -15.59 22.30 1.57
N PRO A 35 -16.18 22.69 0.42
CA PRO A 35 -16.74 21.71 -0.51
C PRO A 35 -15.65 20.80 -1.06
N PHE A 36 -15.96 19.51 -1.19
CA PHE A 36 -15.11 18.57 -1.91
C PHE A 36 -15.25 18.84 -3.42
N PRO A 37 -14.16 19.07 -4.17
CA PRO A 37 -14.23 19.32 -5.60
C PRO A 37 -14.74 18.09 -6.35
N ASP A 38 -15.46 18.31 -7.45
CA ASP A 38 -15.97 17.22 -8.27
C ASP A 38 -14.84 16.36 -8.86
N LEU A 39 -15.10 15.06 -8.96
CA LEU A 39 -14.17 14.11 -9.57
C LEU A 39 -14.27 14.21 -11.09
N THR A 40 -13.18 14.64 -11.73
CA THR A 40 -13.05 14.64 -13.19
C THR A 40 -12.23 13.43 -13.62
N ALA A 41 -12.73 12.66 -14.59
CA ALA A 41 -11.95 11.60 -15.21
C ALA A 41 -10.74 12.24 -15.93
N ILE A 42 -9.55 11.72 -15.63
CA ILE A 42 -8.29 12.17 -16.23
C ILE A 42 -7.90 11.27 -17.41
N SER A 43 -8.46 10.06 -17.49
CA SER A 43 -8.09 9.07 -18.50
C SER A 43 -9.30 8.31 -19.04
N ASP A 44 -9.10 7.63 -20.16
CA ASP A 44 -10.03 6.63 -20.65
C ASP A 44 -10.20 5.47 -19.66
N ALA A 45 -11.33 4.76 -19.78
CA ALA A 45 -11.61 3.59 -18.96
C ALA A 45 -10.76 2.38 -19.39
N LEU A 46 -10.31 1.59 -18.41
CA LEU A 46 -9.72 0.27 -18.64
C LEU A 46 -10.76 -0.70 -19.22
N THR A 47 -10.30 -1.76 -19.89
CA THR A 47 -11.21 -2.75 -20.49
C THR A 47 -11.98 -3.59 -19.44
N ALA A 48 -11.43 -3.70 -18.22
CA ALA A 48 -12.02 -4.37 -17.08
C ALA A 48 -11.75 -3.59 -15.78
N PRO A 49 -12.42 -3.93 -14.65
CA PRO A 49 -12.21 -3.23 -13.38
C PRO A 49 -10.74 -3.26 -12.94
N CYS A 50 -10.23 -2.08 -12.58
CA CYS A 50 -8.88 -1.93 -12.04
C CYS A 50 -8.75 -2.66 -10.70
N ARG A 51 -7.76 -3.55 -10.59
CA ARG A 51 -7.43 -4.34 -9.39
C ARG A 51 -6.12 -3.93 -8.74
N GLY A 52 -5.58 -2.78 -9.13
CA GLY A 52 -4.38 -2.20 -8.57
C GLY A 52 -3.85 -1.13 -9.50
N ALA A 53 -3.40 -0.01 -8.93
CA ALA A 53 -2.81 1.09 -9.67
C ALA A 53 -1.63 1.66 -8.88
N PHE A 54 -0.64 2.17 -9.60
CA PHE A 54 0.58 2.71 -9.04
C PHE A 54 1.13 3.82 -9.92
N SER A 55 1.62 4.90 -9.31
CA SER A 55 2.21 6.02 -10.02
C SER A 55 3.67 6.17 -9.60
N THR A 56 4.57 6.32 -10.56
CA THR A 56 5.99 6.58 -10.30
C THR A 56 6.55 7.56 -11.33
N THR A 57 7.73 8.11 -11.06
CA THR A 57 8.42 9.05 -11.93
C THR A 57 9.70 8.45 -12.46
N ASP A 58 10.02 8.70 -13.72
CA ASP A 58 11.32 8.38 -14.28
C ASP A 58 12.42 9.33 -13.74
N GLN A 59 13.68 9.06 -14.13
CA GLN A 59 14.82 9.92 -13.77
C GLN A 59 14.77 11.31 -14.42
N SER A 60 13.94 11.49 -15.46
CA SER A 60 13.74 12.76 -16.18
C SER A 60 12.62 13.60 -15.59
N GLY A 61 11.87 13.07 -14.61
CA GLY A 61 10.74 13.73 -13.96
C GLY A 61 9.38 13.52 -14.65
N ASN A 62 9.28 12.64 -15.64
CA ASN A 62 8.01 12.28 -16.25
C ASN A 62 7.25 11.32 -15.34
N VAL A 63 5.95 11.56 -15.17
CA VAL A 63 5.07 10.72 -14.34
C VAL A 63 4.43 9.65 -15.21
N TYR A 64 4.51 8.40 -14.76
CA TYR A 64 3.84 7.26 -15.38
C TYR A 64 2.89 6.62 -14.39
N VAL A 65 1.73 6.18 -14.87
CA VAL A 65 0.75 5.45 -14.07
C VAL A 65 0.61 4.05 -14.65
N TYR A 66 0.70 3.06 -13.79
CA TYR A 66 0.50 1.65 -14.11
C TYR A 66 -0.78 1.17 -13.46
N ALA A 67 -1.50 0.32 -14.17
CA ALA A 67 -2.72 -0.30 -13.65
C ALA A 67 -2.79 -1.76 -14.09
N GLY A 68 -3.44 -2.59 -13.29
CA GLY A 68 -3.69 -3.99 -13.62
C GLY A 68 -5.16 -4.35 -13.50
N ASP A 69 -5.67 -5.13 -14.44
CA ASP A 69 -6.99 -5.76 -14.35
C ASP A 69 -6.85 -7.27 -14.12
N ALA A 70 -7.91 -8.05 -14.37
CA ALA A 70 -7.87 -9.49 -14.16
C ALA A 70 -6.96 -10.26 -15.14
N THR A 71 -6.72 -9.70 -16.33
CA THR A 71 -6.04 -10.37 -17.46
C THR A 71 -4.88 -9.60 -18.05
N LYS A 72 -4.76 -8.30 -17.75
CA LYS A 72 -3.84 -7.36 -18.40
C LYS A 72 -3.19 -6.37 -17.43
N LEU A 73 -2.00 -5.92 -17.80
CA LEU A 73 -1.26 -4.81 -17.20
C LEU A 73 -1.16 -3.67 -18.21
N TYR A 74 -1.31 -2.45 -17.73
CA TYR A 74 -1.39 -1.24 -18.53
C TYR A 74 -0.36 -0.21 -18.07
N GLU A 75 0.10 0.58 -19.03
CA GLU A 75 0.84 1.82 -18.81
C GLU A 75 0.02 2.99 -19.35
N MET A 76 -0.13 4.04 -18.54
CA MET A 76 -0.78 5.28 -18.95
C MET A 76 0.26 6.26 -19.47
N THR A 77 0.06 6.70 -20.70
CA THR A 77 0.81 7.78 -21.36
C THR A 77 -0.19 8.72 -22.02
N ASP A 78 0.01 10.03 -21.86
CA ASP A 78 -0.88 11.06 -22.43
C ASP A 78 -2.37 10.80 -22.18
N GLU A 79 -2.73 10.47 -20.93
CA GLU A 79 -4.11 10.22 -20.48
C GLU A 79 -4.79 8.97 -21.11
N ALA A 80 -4.05 8.16 -21.88
CA ALA A 80 -4.53 6.92 -22.46
C ALA A 80 -3.83 5.69 -21.84
N PHE A 81 -4.61 4.68 -21.45
CA PHE A 81 -4.07 3.39 -21.02
C PHE A 81 -3.78 2.51 -22.23
N THR A 82 -2.52 2.10 -22.35
CA THR A 82 -2.09 1.12 -23.36
C THR A 82 -1.82 -0.22 -22.68
N ASP A 83 -2.28 -1.31 -23.29
CA ASP A 83 -2.01 -2.67 -22.83
C ASP A 83 -0.52 -2.99 -23.06
N GLN A 84 0.17 -3.29 -21.97
CA GLN A 84 1.60 -3.63 -21.95
C GLN A 84 1.84 -5.04 -21.42
N SER A 85 0.83 -5.91 -21.50
CA SER A 85 0.94 -7.27 -20.98
C SER A 85 1.88 -8.12 -21.83
N GLY A 86 2.86 -8.80 -21.22
CA GLY A 86 3.68 -9.78 -21.95
C GLY A 86 2.97 -11.12 -22.16
N THR A 87 1.93 -11.39 -21.37
CA THR A 87 1.10 -12.59 -21.43
C THR A 87 -0.33 -12.26 -21.00
N THR A 88 -1.24 -13.23 -21.07
CA THR A 88 -2.58 -13.12 -20.46
C THR A 88 -2.51 -13.63 -19.02
N TYR A 89 -2.80 -12.77 -18.06
CA TYR A 89 -2.81 -13.11 -16.63
C TYR A 89 -4.14 -13.74 -16.21
N SER A 90 -4.16 -14.41 -15.06
CA SER A 90 -5.37 -15.02 -14.49
C SER A 90 -5.54 -14.68 -13.02
N LEU A 91 -5.90 -13.43 -12.73
CA LEU A 91 -6.08 -12.98 -11.35
C LEU A 91 -7.44 -13.42 -10.78
N ALA A 92 -7.41 -14.32 -9.81
CA ALA A 92 -8.59 -14.80 -9.10
C ALA A 92 -9.39 -13.64 -8.44
N ALA A 93 -10.71 -13.79 -8.35
CA ALA A 93 -11.56 -12.83 -7.66
C ALA A 93 -11.14 -12.68 -6.18
N GLY A 94 -11.02 -11.45 -5.70
CA GLY A 94 -10.52 -11.18 -4.34
C GLY A 94 -9.00 -11.00 -4.22
N HIS A 95 -8.26 -11.11 -5.33
CA HIS A 95 -6.85 -10.77 -5.40
C HIS A 95 -6.62 -9.51 -6.21
N ASN A 96 -5.60 -8.75 -5.81
CA ASN A 96 -5.22 -7.47 -6.37
C ASN A 96 -3.76 -7.49 -6.77
N TRP A 97 -3.41 -6.61 -7.70
CA TRP A 97 -2.02 -6.33 -8.04
C TRP A 97 -1.38 -5.45 -6.97
N ASP A 98 -0.14 -5.78 -6.63
CA ASP A 98 0.73 -4.91 -5.85
C ASP A 98 1.94 -4.49 -6.69
N PHE A 99 2.32 -3.22 -6.54
CA PHE A 99 3.32 -2.59 -7.38
C PHE A 99 4.38 -1.91 -6.53
N THR A 100 5.60 -1.90 -7.03
CA THR A 100 6.69 -1.09 -6.48
C THR A 100 7.62 -0.63 -7.60
N SER A 101 8.50 0.32 -7.31
CA SER A 101 9.57 0.72 -8.22
C SER A 101 10.92 0.64 -7.51
N LEU A 102 11.91 0.08 -8.21
CA LEU A 102 13.30 0.02 -7.77
C LEU A 102 14.18 0.42 -8.95
N GLY A 103 15.02 1.44 -8.76
CA GLY A 103 15.87 1.97 -9.83
C GLY A 103 15.03 2.56 -10.98
N ASP A 104 15.23 2.04 -12.19
CA ASP A 104 14.54 2.41 -13.42
C ASP A 104 13.40 1.45 -13.80
N LYS A 105 13.07 0.49 -12.94
CA LYS A 105 12.05 -0.54 -13.19
C LYS A 105 10.85 -0.39 -12.27
N VAL A 106 9.69 -0.67 -12.84
CA VAL A 106 8.45 -0.94 -12.10
C VAL A 106 8.24 -2.45 -12.03
N PHE A 107 7.73 -2.90 -10.89
CA PHE A 107 7.46 -4.29 -10.59
C PHE A 107 5.97 -4.44 -10.30
N ALA A 108 5.38 -5.52 -10.79
CA ALA A 108 4.00 -5.89 -10.54
C ALA A 108 3.96 -7.35 -10.09
N THR A 109 3.34 -7.60 -8.95
CA THR A 109 3.15 -8.96 -8.45
C THR A 109 1.69 -9.28 -8.31
N ASN A 110 1.38 -10.54 -8.59
CA ASN A 110 0.17 -11.18 -8.13
C ASN A 110 0.57 -12.55 -7.56
N VAL A 111 -0.22 -13.10 -6.65
CA VAL A 111 0.14 -14.36 -5.96
C VAL A 111 0.13 -15.60 -6.87
N GLY A 112 -0.44 -15.49 -8.08
CA GLY A 112 -0.64 -16.60 -9.01
C GLY A 112 0.37 -16.68 -10.16
N ASP A 113 0.97 -15.57 -10.55
CA ASP A 113 1.89 -15.42 -11.66
C ASP A 113 3.26 -14.91 -11.16
N GLU A 114 4.32 -15.18 -11.93
CA GLU A 114 5.66 -14.67 -11.62
C GLU A 114 5.68 -13.14 -11.59
N VAL A 115 6.51 -12.56 -10.71
CA VAL A 115 6.70 -11.11 -10.62
C VAL A 115 7.09 -10.55 -12.00
N GLN A 116 6.30 -9.59 -12.46
CA GLN A 116 6.48 -8.92 -13.74
C GLN A 116 7.28 -7.64 -13.54
N SER A 117 8.12 -7.30 -14.52
CA SER A 117 8.86 -6.03 -14.52
C SER A 117 8.80 -5.34 -15.88
N LEU A 118 8.86 -4.01 -15.85
CA LEU A 118 8.95 -3.14 -17.02
C LEU A 118 9.86 -1.96 -16.69
N THR A 119 10.62 -1.44 -17.65
CA THR A 119 11.34 -0.17 -17.48
C THR A 119 10.33 0.97 -17.42
N ILE A 120 10.53 1.92 -16.50
CA ILE A 120 9.57 3.02 -16.31
C ILE A 120 9.44 3.85 -17.60
N GLY A 121 8.22 3.96 -18.15
CA GLY A 121 7.95 4.60 -19.45
C GLY A 121 8.38 3.76 -20.66
N GLY A 122 8.66 2.48 -20.43
CA GLY A 122 9.15 1.54 -21.43
C GLY A 122 8.05 0.94 -22.30
N GLY A 123 6.76 1.19 -22.03
CA GLY A 123 5.64 0.60 -22.76
C GLY A 123 5.64 0.85 -24.27
N GLY A 124 6.26 1.94 -24.74
CA GLY A 124 6.44 2.17 -26.18
C GLY A 124 7.46 1.23 -26.85
N SER A 125 8.28 0.53 -26.06
CA SER A 125 9.45 -0.25 -26.51
C SER A 125 9.44 -1.71 -26.08
N GLY A 126 8.50 -2.12 -25.22
CA GLY A 126 8.37 -3.49 -24.76
C GLY A 126 7.24 -3.65 -23.74
N ASN A 127 6.95 -4.91 -23.42
CA ASN A 127 5.87 -5.30 -22.52
C ASN A 127 6.43 -5.74 -21.17
N PHE A 128 5.56 -5.83 -20.15
CA PHE A 128 5.87 -6.49 -18.88
C PHE A 128 6.38 -7.92 -19.13
N ALA A 129 7.48 -8.27 -18.49
CA ALA A 129 8.07 -9.60 -18.60
C ALA A 129 8.45 -10.15 -17.24
N ASN A 130 8.52 -11.48 -17.15
CA ASN A 130 9.02 -12.20 -15.98
C ASN A 130 10.38 -11.63 -15.52
N HIS A 131 10.45 -11.24 -14.25
CA HIS A 131 11.59 -10.53 -13.71
C HIS A 131 12.74 -11.46 -13.29
N PHE A 132 12.42 -12.63 -12.73
CA PHE A 132 13.42 -13.44 -12.06
C PHE A 132 14.20 -14.31 -13.03
N THR A 133 15.52 -14.23 -12.91
CA THR A 133 16.47 -15.05 -13.67
C THR A 133 17.11 -16.15 -12.82
N SER A 134 16.90 -16.10 -11.50
CA SER A 134 17.34 -17.10 -10.52
C SER A 134 16.64 -18.44 -10.69
N THR A 135 17.17 -19.45 -9.99
CA THR A 135 16.56 -20.78 -9.91
C THR A 135 15.22 -20.69 -9.21
N ASP A 136 15.20 -20.01 -8.06
CA ASP A 136 14.00 -19.75 -7.29
C ASP A 136 13.23 -18.57 -7.86
N LYS A 137 11.95 -18.81 -8.15
CA LYS A 137 11.02 -17.83 -8.74
C LYS A 137 9.78 -17.70 -7.86
N PRO A 138 9.91 -17.04 -6.70
CA PRO A 138 8.82 -16.90 -5.75
C PRO A 138 7.69 -16.03 -6.32
N ASN A 139 6.45 -16.54 -6.28
CA ASN A 139 5.27 -15.69 -6.46
C ASN A 139 4.88 -15.08 -5.13
N ALA A 140 4.37 -13.86 -5.12
CA ALA A 140 4.07 -13.14 -3.89
C ALA A 140 2.83 -12.27 -3.99
N LYS A 141 2.13 -12.12 -2.87
CA LYS A 141 0.97 -11.22 -2.80
C LYS A 141 1.39 -9.76 -2.60
N TYR A 142 2.46 -9.52 -1.87
CA TYR A 142 2.92 -8.17 -1.52
C TYR A 142 4.37 -7.96 -1.89
N ILE A 143 4.68 -6.75 -2.32
CA ILE A 143 6.01 -6.36 -2.77
C ILE A 143 6.42 -5.02 -2.15
N GLY A 144 7.69 -4.90 -1.79
CA GLY A 144 8.26 -3.68 -1.22
C GLY A 144 9.74 -3.56 -1.51
N VAL A 145 10.31 -2.42 -1.14
CA VAL A 145 11.75 -2.14 -1.31
C VAL A 145 12.34 -1.71 0.01
N TRP A 146 13.40 -2.40 0.45
CA TRP A 146 14.14 -2.07 1.67
C TRP A 146 15.55 -1.60 1.35
N SER A 147 16.05 -0.67 2.16
CA SER A 147 17.41 -0.11 2.06
C SER A 147 17.77 0.40 0.65
N ARG A 148 16.76 0.76 -0.15
CA ARG A 148 16.85 1.19 -1.56
C ARG A 148 17.45 0.17 -2.55
N GLN A 149 17.74 -1.05 -2.12
CA GLN A 149 18.50 -2.03 -2.92
C GLN A 149 17.90 -3.42 -2.90
N PHE A 150 17.12 -3.77 -1.87
CA PHE A 150 16.50 -5.07 -1.74
C PHE A 150 15.06 -5.00 -2.26
N LEU A 151 14.74 -5.86 -3.22
CA LEU A 151 13.36 -6.16 -3.57
C LEU A 151 12.85 -7.21 -2.59
N VAL A 152 11.76 -6.92 -1.90
CA VAL A 152 11.23 -7.79 -0.83
C VAL A 152 9.84 -8.24 -1.19
N LEU A 153 9.64 -9.54 -1.09
CA LEU A 153 8.38 -10.23 -1.33
C LEU A 153 7.83 -10.77 -0.01
N GLY A 154 6.51 -10.76 0.13
CA GLY A 154 5.82 -11.30 1.29
C GLY A 154 4.56 -12.05 0.91
N ASN A 155 4.20 -13.00 1.76
CA ASN A 155 3.11 -13.95 1.51
C ASN A 155 3.41 -14.74 0.23
N LEU A 156 4.39 -15.63 0.37
CA LEU A 156 4.99 -16.34 -0.75
C LEU A 156 4.15 -17.54 -1.15
N ASN A 157 4.18 -17.83 -2.44
CA ASN A 157 3.60 -19.01 -3.03
C ASN A 157 4.64 -19.58 -4.01
N ASP A 158 5.50 -20.45 -3.51
CA ASP A 158 6.64 -21.00 -4.24
C ASP A 158 6.52 -22.53 -4.41
N GLU A 159 7.61 -23.18 -4.83
CA GLU A 159 7.65 -24.64 -5.01
C GLU A 159 7.53 -25.43 -3.70
N VAL A 160 7.82 -24.80 -2.56
CA VAL A 160 7.69 -25.39 -1.22
C VAL A 160 6.22 -25.37 -0.77
N GLY A 161 5.46 -24.39 -1.27
CA GLY A 161 4.01 -24.29 -1.14
C GLY A 161 3.56 -22.87 -0.86
N THR A 162 2.29 -22.72 -0.47
CA THR A 162 1.77 -21.44 0.00
C THR A 162 2.23 -21.22 1.44
N GLU A 163 3.12 -20.25 1.65
CA GLU A 163 3.64 -19.81 2.95
C GLU A 163 3.21 -18.35 3.21
N PRO A 164 2.02 -18.11 3.79
CA PRO A 164 1.50 -16.75 3.95
C PRO A 164 2.29 -15.86 4.91
N ASN A 165 3.04 -16.47 5.83
CA ASN A 165 3.83 -15.82 6.88
C ASN A 165 5.32 -15.69 6.53
N SER A 166 5.73 -16.00 5.31
CA SER A 166 7.12 -15.87 4.89
C SER A 166 7.39 -14.56 4.16
N ILE A 167 8.66 -14.14 4.25
CA ILE A 167 9.22 -13.06 3.47
C ILE A 167 10.52 -13.54 2.80
N ARG A 168 10.83 -12.94 1.65
CA ARG A 168 12.06 -13.20 0.91
C ARG A 168 12.57 -11.92 0.28
N TRP A 169 13.89 -11.74 0.25
CA TRP A 169 14.51 -10.57 -0.36
C TRP A 169 15.56 -10.96 -1.38
N SER A 170 15.72 -10.08 -2.37
CA SER A 170 16.68 -10.26 -3.47
C SER A 170 18.13 -10.11 -3.02
N ALA A 171 19.06 -10.44 -3.91
CA ALA A 171 20.46 -10.08 -3.77
C ALA A 171 20.65 -8.56 -3.63
N LEU A 172 21.68 -8.15 -2.90
CA LEU A 172 22.02 -6.75 -2.69
C LEU A 172 22.30 -6.05 -4.03
N GLY A 173 21.41 -5.15 -4.43
CA GLY A 173 21.57 -4.36 -5.66
C GLY A 173 21.33 -5.15 -6.95
N ASN A 174 20.90 -6.41 -6.85
CA ASN A 174 20.43 -7.20 -7.99
C ASN A 174 19.04 -7.79 -7.68
N SER A 175 18.00 -7.20 -8.27
CA SER A 175 16.62 -7.61 -8.03
C SER A 175 16.20 -8.88 -8.78
N THR A 176 17.00 -9.36 -9.74
CA THR A 176 16.65 -10.52 -10.56
C THR A 176 17.01 -11.85 -9.90
N ASP A 177 17.79 -11.79 -8.81
CA ASP A 177 18.32 -12.94 -8.08
C ASP A 177 17.68 -13.03 -6.70
N MET A 178 16.94 -14.13 -6.49
CA MET A 178 16.28 -14.47 -5.23
C MET A 178 16.89 -15.72 -4.58
N ASP A 179 17.91 -16.34 -5.17
CA ASP A 179 18.52 -17.57 -4.66
C ASP A 179 19.26 -17.30 -3.35
N GLU A 180 19.06 -18.15 -2.34
CA GLU A 180 19.64 -17.95 -1.00
C GLU A 180 21.17 -18.07 -1.04
N ASP A 181 21.88 -16.97 -0.77
CA ASP A 181 23.34 -16.94 -0.71
C ASP A 181 23.83 -15.81 0.21
N GLN A 182 24.67 -16.18 1.19
CA GLN A 182 25.30 -15.22 2.11
C GLN A 182 26.26 -14.26 1.40
N THR A 183 26.79 -14.60 0.23
CA THR A 183 27.67 -13.72 -0.54
C THR A 183 26.91 -12.61 -1.25
N THR A 184 25.71 -12.92 -1.76
CA THR A 184 24.81 -11.95 -2.40
C THR A 184 23.89 -11.26 -1.40
N LEU A 185 23.83 -11.77 -0.16
CA LEU A 185 22.94 -11.34 0.91
C LEU A 185 21.44 -11.54 0.57
N ALA A 186 21.14 -12.43 -0.37
CA ALA A 186 19.79 -12.90 -0.64
C ALA A 186 19.45 -14.03 0.34
N ASP A 187 18.28 -13.96 0.95
CA ASP A 187 17.83 -14.96 1.92
C ASP A 187 16.29 -14.90 2.10
N ARG A 188 15.73 -15.89 2.79
CA ARG A 188 14.33 -15.97 3.17
C ARG A 188 14.20 -16.07 4.69
N THR A 189 13.07 -15.63 5.22
CA THR A 189 12.76 -15.87 6.63
C THR A 189 11.28 -16.12 6.80
N ILE A 190 10.96 -17.15 7.59
CA ILE A 190 9.60 -17.46 8.01
C ILE A 190 9.33 -16.70 9.31
N LEU A 191 8.29 -15.86 9.29
CA LEU A 191 7.88 -15.08 10.46
C LEU A 191 7.02 -15.94 11.39
N ASN A 192 6.87 -15.50 12.64
CA ASN A 192 6.06 -16.23 13.62
C ASN A 192 4.61 -16.37 13.12
N ASP A 193 4.13 -17.61 13.05
CA ASP A 193 2.80 -17.99 12.56
C ASP A 193 1.67 -17.48 13.48
N GLU A 194 1.95 -17.27 14.78
CA GLU A 194 0.98 -16.75 15.75
C GLU A 194 0.37 -15.40 15.32
N TYR A 195 1.11 -14.60 14.56
CA TYR A 195 0.72 -13.27 14.11
C TYR A 195 -0.03 -13.25 12.76
N GLY A 196 -0.18 -14.41 12.12
CA GLY A 196 -0.90 -14.59 10.86
C GLY A 196 -0.09 -14.24 9.62
N ALA A 197 -0.79 -14.15 8.49
CA ALA A 197 -0.18 -13.87 7.19
C ALA A 197 0.45 -12.47 7.14
N VAL A 198 1.48 -12.31 6.30
CA VAL A 198 1.97 -11.00 5.88
C VAL A 198 0.86 -10.32 5.09
N GLN A 199 0.55 -9.08 5.45
CA GLN A 199 -0.52 -8.27 4.88
C GLN A 199 0.00 -7.04 4.12
N ARG A 200 1.17 -6.51 4.47
CA ARG A 200 1.79 -5.42 3.70
C ARG A 200 3.28 -5.35 3.97
N ILE A 201 4.05 -5.02 2.94
CA ILE A 201 5.45 -4.58 3.09
C ILE A 201 5.48 -3.08 2.81
N VAL A 202 5.93 -2.31 3.79
CA VAL A 202 6.14 -0.87 3.62
C VAL A 202 7.60 -0.63 3.25
N PRO A 203 7.87 0.12 2.17
CA PRO A 203 9.22 0.44 1.77
C PRO A 203 9.86 1.40 2.78
N GLY A 204 11.16 1.24 2.99
CA GLY A 204 11.90 2.05 3.96
C GLY A 204 13.39 2.13 3.62
N ILE A 205 14.01 3.25 4.01
CA ILE A 205 15.42 3.53 3.72
C ILE A 205 16.31 3.02 4.86
N GLU A 206 15.96 3.35 6.11
CA GLU A 206 16.73 2.95 7.30
C GLU A 206 16.36 1.56 7.79
N TYR A 207 15.06 1.26 7.76
CA TYR A 207 14.49 -0.01 8.19
C TYR A 207 13.28 -0.34 7.32
N GLY A 208 13.05 -1.62 7.10
CA GLY A 208 11.82 -2.13 6.52
C GLY A 208 10.72 -2.27 7.58
N ILE A 209 9.45 -2.14 7.19
CA ILE A 209 8.33 -2.48 8.07
C ILE A 209 7.50 -3.56 7.39
N VAL A 210 7.16 -4.61 8.14
CA VAL A 210 6.25 -5.67 7.74
C VAL A 210 5.01 -5.59 8.61
N PHE A 211 3.85 -5.51 7.97
CA PHE A 211 2.56 -5.68 8.64
C PHE A 211 2.11 -7.13 8.48
N GLN A 212 1.82 -7.78 9.59
CA GLN A 212 1.05 -9.03 9.67
C GLN A 212 -0.39 -8.70 10.11
N GLU A 213 -1.25 -9.73 10.13
CA GLU A 213 -2.64 -9.58 10.60
C GLU A 213 -2.73 -9.01 12.01
N ARG A 214 -1.87 -9.48 12.92
CA ARG A 214 -1.94 -9.15 14.36
C ARG A 214 -0.70 -8.46 14.92
N CYS A 215 0.30 -8.19 14.09
CA CYS A 215 1.60 -7.69 14.53
C CYS A 215 2.24 -6.75 13.50
N ILE A 216 3.06 -5.82 13.99
CA ILE A 216 3.98 -5.01 13.17
C ILE A 216 5.42 -5.36 13.54
N GLN A 217 6.20 -5.70 12.52
CA GLN A 217 7.60 -6.03 12.65
C GLN A 217 8.47 -5.03 11.89
N ARG A 218 9.66 -4.77 12.41
CA ARG A 218 10.67 -3.92 11.80
C ARG A 218 11.87 -4.77 11.41
N ALA A 219 12.31 -4.61 10.17
CA ALA A 219 13.50 -5.26 9.63
C ALA A 219 14.64 -4.24 9.60
N ASP A 220 15.62 -4.44 10.48
CA ASP A 220 16.85 -3.66 10.54
C ASP A 220 17.96 -4.38 9.79
N PHE A 221 18.68 -3.70 8.91
CA PHE A 221 19.80 -4.29 8.19
C PHE A 221 21.04 -4.37 9.09
N ILE A 222 21.50 -5.58 9.42
CA ILE A 222 22.66 -5.79 10.30
C ILE A 222 23.84 -6.48 9.61
N ASN A 223 23.65 -7.03 8.40
CA ASN A 223 24.62 -7.81 7.62
C ASN A 223 24.84 -9.24 8.20
N ILE A 224 25.81 -10.00 7.68
CA ILE A 224 26.11 -11.36 8.13
C ILE A 224 26.42 -11.42 9.65
N PRO A 225 26.00 -12.47 10.37
CA PRO A 225 25.46 -13.76 9.91
C PRO A 225 23.94 -13.80 9.66
N ALA A 226 23.19 -12.75 10.02
CA ALA A 226 21.75 -12.67 9.81
C ALA A 226 21.44 -11.36 9.09
N ILE A 227 21.23 -11.40 7.77
CA ILE A 227 21.25 -10.19 6.91
C ILE A 227 20.33 -9.08 7.43
N PHE A 228 19.10 -9.45 7.80
CA PHE A 228 18.13 -8.58 8.47
C PHE A 228 17.79 -9.12 9.87
N ASP A 229 17.77 -8.24 10.86
CA ASP A 229 17.21 -8.50 12.17
C ASP A 229 15.74 -8.05 12.20
N ILE A 230 14.83 -9.01 12.33
CA ILE A 230 13.38 -8.76 12.24
C ILE A 230 12.80 -8.82 13.65
N ASN A 231 12.59 -7.62 14.21
CA ASN A 231 12.09 -7.47 15.57
C ASN A 231 10.62 -7.07 15.57
N VAL A 232 9.86 -7.64 16.50
CA VAL A 232 8.47 -7.23 16.72
C VAL A 232 8.44 -5.89 17.45
N VAL A 233 7.77 -4.91 16.85
CA VAL A 233 7.60 -3.58 17.42
C VAL A 233 6.25 -3.44 18.13
N ASP A 234 5.18 -3.95 17.51
CA ASP A 234 3.84 -3.97 18.11
C ASP A 234 3.24 -5.38 18.01
N ARG A 235 3.08 -6.04 19.17
CA ARG A 235 2.57 -7.42 19.27
C ARG A 235 1.05 -7.52 19.29
N MET A 236 0.35 -6.40 19.49
CA MET A 236 -1.11 -6.41 19.69
C MET A 236 -1.86 -5.76 18.52
N ARG A 237 -1.18 -5.00 17.67
CA ARG A 237 -1.81 -4.24 16.59
C ARG A 237 -1.17 -4.59 15.25
N GLY A 238 -1.88 -5.36 14.44
CA GLY A 238 -1.60 -5.55 13.01
C GLY A 238 -2.62 -4.85 12.12
N THR A 239 -2.75 -5.29 10.88
CA THR A 239 -3.81 -4.80 9.98
C THR A 239 -4.59 -5.97 9.35
N PRO A 240 -5.91 -6.05 9.54
CA PRO A 240 -6.75 -6.99 8.79
C PRO A 240 -7.06 -6.48 7.36
N ILE A 241 -6.74 -5.21 7.05
CA ILE A 241 -7.04 -4.58 5.75
C ILE A 241 -5.71 -4.15 5.09
N PRO A 242 -5.07 -5.03 4.30
CA PRO A 242 -3.79 -4.80 3.63
C PRO A 242 -3.62 -3.45 2.96
N ARG A 243 -4.65 -3.06 2.19
CA ARG A 243 -4.62 -1.89 1.31
C ARG A 243 -5.02 -0.59 2.02
N SER A 244 -5.28 -0.66 3.33
CA SER A 244 -5.46 0.52 4.17
C SER A 244 -4.12 1.17 4.55
N VAL A 245 -3.02 0.41 4.45
CA VAL A 245 -1.69 0.87 4.83
C VAL A 245 -1.16 1.84 3.79
N THR A 246 -0.86 3.07 4.22
CA THR A 246 -0.27 4.11 3.39
C THR A 246 0.78 4.87 4.20
N TRP A 247 1.79 5.45 3.56
CA TRP A 247 2.92 6.07 4.25
C TRP A 247 3.26 7.44 3.64
N HIS A 248 3.65 8.38 4.51
CA HIS A 248 4.15 9.68 4.09
C HIS A 248 5.25 10.18 5.04
N GLY A 249 6.43 10.41 4.48
CA GLY A 249 7.62 10.71 5.27
C GLY A 249 7.90 9.56 6.24
N ARG A 250 7.93 9.87 7.54
CA ARG A 250 8.14 8.88 8.60
C ARG A 250 6.88 8.16 9.06
N TRP A 251 5.70 8.70 8.77
CA TRP A 251 4.45 8.20 9.32
C TRP A 251 3.82 7.16 8.40
N VAL A 252 3.39 6.05 9.00
CA VAL A 252 2.57 5.03 8.33
C VAL A 252 1.18 5.07 8.94
N TYR A 253 0.15 5.23 8.10
CA TYR A 253 -1.24 5.20 8.49
C TYR A 253 -1.84 3.86 8.09
N TYR A 254 -2.63 3.26 8.96
CA TYR A 254 -3.24 1.96 8.73
C TYR A 254 -4.51 1.81 9.56
N ILE A 255 -5.32 0.81 9.23
CA ILE A 255 -6.50 0.43 10.00
C ILE A 255 -6.17 -0.85 10.78
N ALA A 256 -6.18 -0.77 12.10
CA ALA A 256 -6.10 -1.91 13.00
C ALA A 256 -7.52 -2.39 13.37
N GLU A 257 -7.67 -3.55 13.99
CA GLU A 257 -8.97 -4.01 14.52
C GLU A 257 -9.63 -2.99 15.48
N GLU A 258 -8.82 -2.22 16.21
CA GLU A 258 -9.29 -1.19 17.15
C GLU A 258 -9.77 0.10 16.45
N GLY A 259 -9.36 0.37 15.20
CA GLY A 259 -9.69 1.62 14.50
C GLY A 259 -8.54 2.18 13.64
N PHE A 260 -8.63 3.47 13.31
CA PHE A 260 -7.57 4.15 12.56
C PHE A 260 -6.34 4.38 13.44
N MET A 261 -5.17 4.05 12.92
CA MET A 261 -3.91 4.13 13.64
C MET A 261 -2.85 4.85 12.79
N ARG A 262 -1.90 5.48 13.48
CA ARG A 262 -0.64 5.96 12.89
C ARG A 262 0.54 5.31 13.58
N PHE A 263 1.58 5.00 12.82
CA PHE A 263 2.79 4.36 13.29
C PHE A 263 4.00 5.22 12.90
N ASP A 264 4.94 5.38 13.84
CA ASP A 264 6.11 6.27 13.69
C ASP A 264 7.43 5.53 13.43
N GLY A 265 7.37 4.20 13.31
CA GLY A 265 8.54 3.30 13.26
C GLY A 265 8.81 2.55 14.58
N THR A 266 8.16 2.95 15.66
CA THR A 266 8.41 2.44 17.02
C THR A 266 7.14 2.24 17.84
N THR A 267 6.13 3.09 17.67
CA THR A 267 4.90 3.09 18.44
C THR A 267 3.71 3.39 17.55
N SER A 268 2.60 2.75 17.87
CA SER A 268 1.30 2.93 17.22
C SER A 268 0.44 3.85 18.08
N GLU A 269 -0.12 4.90 17.50
CA GLU A 269 -1.02 5.85 18.17
C GLU A 269 -2.38 5.88 17.46
N PRO A 270 -3.50 5.91 18.21
CA PRO A 270 -4.84 5.98 17.62
C PRO A 270 -5.10 7.34 16.97
N LEU A 271 -5.83 7.31 15.86
CA LEU A 271 -6.17 8.46 15.05
C LEU A 271 -7.69 8.70 15.11
N GLY A 272 -8.11 9.69 15.91
CA GLY A 272 -9.53 10.04 16.00
C GLY A 272 -10.35 9.22 17.00
N ASP A 273 -9.71 8.86 18.13
CA ASP A 273 -10.30 8.09 19.24
C ASP A 273 -11.78 8.44 19.49
N SER A 274 -12.64 7.44 19.29
CA SER A 274 -14.07 7.47 19.61
C SER A 274 -14.88 8.54 18.86
N LYS A 275 -14.35 9.07 17.74
CA LYS A 275 -15.06 10.03 16.89
C LYS A 275 -15.64 9.38 15.65
N VAL A 276 -14.89 8.50 14.97
CA VAL A 276 -15.24 7.96 13.65
C VAL A 276 -15.15 6.42 13.57
N ASP A 277 -14.42 5.79 14.48
CA ASP A 277 -14.06 4.36 14.43
C ASP A 277 -15.29 3.43 14.49
N ARG A 278 -16.26 3.72 15.35
CA ARG A 278 -17.44 2.84 15.51
C ARG A 278 -18.34 2.94 14.27
N ASN A 279 -18.50 4.14 13.73
CA ASN A 279 -19.25 4.37 12.49
C ASN A 279 -18.64 3.62 11.30
N PHE A 280 -17.31 3.60 11.21
CA PHE A 280 -16.58 2.87 10.18
C PHE A 280 -16.83 1.36 10.28
N TRP A 281 -16.57 0.75 11.43
CA TRP A 281 -16.74 -0.69 11.61
C TRP A 281 -18.20 -1.16 11.49
N ALA A 282 -19.18 -0.32 11.85
CA ALA A 282 -20.60 -0.64 11.65
C ALA A 282 -21.02 -0.69 10.16
N GLN A 283 -20.25 -0.07 9.27
CA GLN A 283 -20.57 0.06 7.85
C GLN A 283 -19.64 -0.75 6.95
N PHE A 284 -18.48 -1.13 7.47
CA PHE A 284 -17.45 -1.82 6.72
C PHE A 284 -17.68 -3.33 6.76
N ASP A 285 -17.85 -3.92 5.58
CA ASP A 285 -17.87 -5.37 5.42
C ASP A 285 -16.44 -5.87 5.15
N ILE A 286 -15.91 -6.65 6.09
CA ILE A 286 -14.55 -7.19 6.02
C ILE A 286 -14.36 -8.14 4.84
N ALA A 287 -15.42 -8.79 4.34
CA ALA A 287 -15.36 -9.63 3.14
C ALA A 287 -15.00 -8.82 1.87
N ASN A 288 -15.24 -7.52 1.90
CA ASN A 288 -14.94 -6.59 0.82
C ASN A 288 -13.65 -5.78 1.05
N ALA A 289 -12.77 -6.20 1.98
CA ALA A 289 -11.51 -5.53 2.28
C ALA A 289 -10.56 -5.36 1.08
N VAL A 290 -10.71 -6.20 0.06
CA VAL A 290 -9.97 -6.15 -1.20
C VAL A 290 -10.26 -4.85 -1.98
N ASN A 291 -11.43 -4.26 -1.80
CA ASN A 291 -11.85 -3.03 -2.49
C ASN A 291 -11.47 -1.76 -1.73
N VAL A 292 -10.76 -1.88 -0.59
CA VAL A 292 -10.24 -0.73 0.13
C VAL A 292 -8.99 -0.21 -0.57
N SER A 293 -8.89 1.10 -0.69
CA SER A 293 -7.67 1.79 -1.11
C SER A 293 -7.41 2.97 -0.17
N ALA A 294 -6.15 3.16 0.18
CA ALA A 294 -5.67 4.33 0.89
C ALA A 294 -4.77 5.16 -0.02
N ALA A 295 -4.90 6.49 0.07
CA ALA A 295 -4.08 7.42 -0.68
C ALA A 295 -3.81 8.67 0.16
N ILE A 296 -2.66 9.30 -0.07
CA ILE A 296 -2.25 10.52 0.62
C ILE A 296 -2.13 11.65 -0.40
N ASP A 297 -2.86 12.73 -0.20
CA ASP A 297 -2.65 14.00 -0.92
C ASP A 297 -1.86 14.95 -0.02
N ALA A 298 -0.58 15.17 -0.33
CA ALA A 298 0.28 16.06 0.44
C ALA A 298 -0.03 17.55 0.20
N LYS A 299 -0.71 17.92 -0.90
CA LYS A 299 -1.02 19.32 -1.27
C LYS A 299 -2.30 19.81 -0.61
N ASN A 300 -3.40 19.06 -0.70
CA ASN A 300 -4.67 19.45 -0.06
C ASN A 300 -4.94 18.70 1.24
N LYS A 301 -4.08 17.76 1.64
CA LYS A 301 -4.24 16.94 2.85
C LYS A 301 -5.55 16.14 2.81
N SER A 302 -5.94 15.68 1.63
CA SER A 302 -7.19 14.95 1.35
C SER A 302 -6.96 13.83 0.34
N GLY A 303 -6.89 12.58 0.78
CA GLY A 303 -6.63 11.43 -0.08
C GLY A 303 -7.73 11.21 -1.14
N ASN A 304 -7.31 10.92 -2.38
CA ASN A 304 -8.15 10.44 -3.48
C ASN A 304 -7.56 9.12 -3.99
N SER A 305 -8.37 8.07 -4.10
CA SER A 305 -8.14 7.02 -5.08
C SER A 305 -9.46 6.56 -5.68
N ALA A 306 -9.46 6.52 -7.01
CA ALA A 306 -10.56 6.09 -7.84
C ALA A 306 -10.88 4.61 -7.62
N GLY A 307 -12.15 4.36 -7.36
CA GLY A 307 -12.79 3.05 -7.26
C GLY A 307 -14.27 3.31 -7.00
N ALA A 308 -15.14 2.33 -7.20
CA ALA A 308 -16.53 2.39 -6.75
C ALA A 308 -16.62 2.35 -5.21
N ALA A 309 -15.88 3.24 -4.53
CA ALA A 309 -15.89 3.38 -3.10
C ALA A 309 -17.20 4.06 -2.72
N ASN A 310 -18.08 3.32 -2.04
CA ASN A 310 -19.36 3.86 -1.57
C ASN A 310 -19.17 5.04 -0.60
N ARG A 311 -17.98 5.17 0.02
CA ARG A 311 -17.63 6.23 0.99
C ARG A 311 -16.13 6.54 0.95
N LEU A 312 -15.78 7.83 1.05
CA LEU A 312 -14.42 8.33 1.20
C LEU A 312 -14.27 8.91 2.62
N MET A 313 -13.30 8.42 3.39
CA MET A 313 -12.97 8.96 4.71
C MET A 313 -11.68 9.77 4.64
N LEU A 314 -11.75 11.02 5.10
CA LEU A 314 -10.68 12.00 5.01
C LEU A 314 -10.23 12.40 6.40
N HIS A 315 -8.95 12.22 6.69
CA HIS A 315 -8.34 12.69 7.93
C HIS A 315 -7.33 13.80 7.62
N HIS A 316 -7.58 15.00 8.14
CA HIS A 316 -6.70 16.17 7.97
C HIS A 316 -5.69 16.26 9.12
N TRP A 317 -4.39 16.19 8.81
CA TRP A 317 -3.32 16.41 9.80
C TRP A 317 -2.60 17.76 9.57
N PRO A 318 -2.56 18.67 10.56
CA PRO A 318 -1.80 19.90 10.45
C PRO A 318 -0.30 19.66 10.69
N THR A 319 0.52 19.79 9.65
CA THR A 319 1.98 19.97 9.82
C THR A 319 2.26 21.39 10.30
N LYS A 320 2.93 21.53 11.46
CA LYS A 320 3.51 22.82 11.86
C LYS A 320 4.63 23.15 10.87
N VAL A 321 4.39 24.11 9.98
CA VAL A 321 5.47 24.70 9.18
C VAL A 321 6.33 25.49 10.15
N CYS A 322 7.54 25.01 10.44
CA CYS A 322 8.60 25.85 10.99
C CYS A 322 8.95 26.86 9.90
N ARG A 323 8.33 28.04 9.94
CA ARG A 323 8.82 29.19 9.17
C ARG A 323 10.10 29.66 9.87
N GLY A 324 11.24 29.45 9.22
CA GLY A 324 12.46 30.22 9.47
C GLY A 324 12.34 31.61 8.86
#